data_AF-A0A5B3GRB8-F1
#
_entry.id   AF-A0A5B3GRB8-F1
#
_cell.length_a   1.000
_cell.length_b   1.000
_cell.length_c   1.000
_cell.angle_alpha   90.00
_cell.angle_beta   90.00
_cell.angle_gamma   90.00
#
_symmetry.space_group_name_H-M   'P 1'
#
loop_
_entity.id
_entity.type
_entity.pdbx_description
1 polymer ?
#
loop_
_entity_poly.entity_id
_entity_poly.type
_entity_poly.pdbx_seq_one_letter_code
_entity_poly.pdbx_strand_id
1 'polypeptide(L)'
;MTVTAANADDCTIEAATDKSEQFTTSVNGMVVTVTPKENTTEQAITATLTIKLMKAGAAVDTKTVAISQAGKSGSGGDGQQITLTLDDIIAIGGKSGAYAEFTYTNTFGGWSGKAAGGSSGKECLQINVKVNSAFGSFVQIPAVDGTIEKIEVTIREPYKGRAIGIFPVGYTYTKDTLDKMKEQLAKDAIAISNETPSDVNNNEPFTFVIDNLSAKNLTQFSIFPTLGAVSITAITVTYSK
;
A
#
# COMPACT_ATOMS: atom_id res chain seq x y z
N MET A 1 16.62 -52.27 -15.08
CA MET A 1 15.83 -51.04 -14.87
C MET A 1 16.42 -49.98 -15.78
N THR A 2 15.68 -49.58 -16.80
CA THR A 2 16.12 -48.56 -17.76
C THR A 2 15.38 -47.28 -17.40
N VAL A 3 16.12 -46.25 -16.96
CA VAL A 3 15.55 -44.91 -16.73
C VAL A 3 15.72 -44.15 -18.03
N THR A 4 14.62 -43.91 -18.74
CA THR A 4 14.61 -43.04 -19.91
C THR A 4 14.34 -41.62 -19.44
N ALA A 5 15.24 -40.67 -19.74
CA ALA A 5 14.94 -39.26 -19.58
C ALA A 5 13.78 -38.90 -20.53
N ALA A 6 12.64 -38.45 -20.00
CA ALA A 6 11.58 -37.88 -20.82
C ALA A 6 12.07 -36.52 -21.32
N ASN A 7 12.48 -36.42 -22.58
CA ASN A 7 12.72 -35.12 -23.20
C ASN A 7 11.39 -34.34 -23.18
N ALA A 8 11.45 -33.12 -22.66
CA ALA A 8 10.33 -32.17 -22.65
C ALA A 8 9.96 -31.67 -24.06
N ASP A 9 10.73 -32.09 -25.07
CA ASP A 9 10.41 -31.91 -26.48
C ASP A 9 8.97 -32.35 -26.75
N ASP A 10 8.25 -31.48 -27.46
CA ASP A 10 6.82 -31.59 -27.79
C ASP A 10 5.84 -31.51 -26.60
N CYS A 11 6.29 -31.12 -25.41
CA CYS A 11 5.38 -30.85 -24.30
C CYS A 11 4.77 -29.44 -24.42
N THR A 12 3.49 -29.32 -24.09
CA THR A 12 2.78 -28.03 -23.99
C THR A 12 2.33 -27.77 -22.55
N ILE A 13 2.04 -26.51 -22.26
CA ILE A 13 1.44 -26.12 -20.98
C ILE A 13 -0.07 -25.91 -21.17
N GLU A 14 -0.86 -26.50 -20.27
CA GLU A 14 -2.26 -26.15 -20.08
C GLU A 14 -2.43 -25.52 -18.70
N ALA A 15 -3.24 -24.47 -18.61
CA ALA A 15 -3.49 -23.79 -17.35
C ALA A 15 -4.95 -23.38 -17.21
N ALA A 16 -5.55 -23.71 -16.07
CA ALA A 16 -6.93 -23.38 -15.76
C ALA A 16 -7.09 -23.03 -14.28
N THR A 17 -8.07 -22.17 -13.96
CA THR A 17 -8.46 -21.88 -12.58
C THR A 17 -9.78 -22.58 -12.25
N ASP A 18 -9.98 -22.88 -10.97
CA ASP A 18 -11.26 -23.36 -10.44
C ASP A 18 -12.35 -22.27 -10.35
N LYS A 19 -12.00 -21.02 -10.67
CA LYS A 19 -12.89 -19.85 -10.74
C LYS A 19 -12.64 -19.04 -12.01
N SER A 20 -12.81 -19.68 -13.16
CA SER A 20 -12.51 -19.10 -14.48
C SER A 20 -13.30 -17.82 -14.82
N GLU A 21 -14.46 -17.63 -14.20
CA GLU A 21 -15.25 -16.39 -14.31
C GLU A 21 -14.59 -15.18 -13.62
N GLN A 22 -13.78 -15.42 -12.58
CA GLN A 22 -13.06 -14.39 -11.84
C GLN A 22 -11.61 -14.26 -12.32
N PHE A 23 -10.94 -15.38 -12.58
CA PHE A 23 -9.53 -15.44 -12.96
C PHE A 23 -9.39 -16.14 -14.31
N THR A 24 -9.25 -15.34 -15.36
CA THR A 24 -9.02 -15.86 -16.72
C THR A 24 -7.55 -16.22 -16.90
N THR A 25 -7.27 -17.32 -17.61
CA THR A 25 -5.90 -17.79 -17.88
C THR A 25 -5.59 -17.77 -19.37
N SER A 26 -4.34 -17.44 -19.70
CA SER A 26 -3.79 -17.64 -21.04
C SER A 26 -2.39 -18.22 -20.96
N VAL A 27 -2.01 -19.00 -21.99
CA VAL A 27 -0.69 -19.61 -22.10
C VAL A 27 -0.02 -19.08 -23.36
N ASN A 28 1.19 -18.56 -23.22
CA ASN A 28 2.05 -18.15 -24.33
C ASN A 28 3.42 -18.79 -24.19
N GLY A 29 3.65 -19.87 -24.94
CA GLY A 29 4.83 -20.72 -24.76
C GLY A 29 4.87 -21.33 -23.36
N MET A 30 5.87 -20.94 -22.58
CA MET A 30 6.06 -21.39 -21.18
C MET A 30 5.51 -20.41 -20.13
N VAL A 31 4.88 -19.32 -20.56
CA VAL A 31 4.33 -18.29 -19.65
C VAL A 31 2.83 -18.51 -19.48
N VAL A 32 2.40 -18.65 -18.22
CA VAL A 32 0.99 -18.65 -17.83
C VAL A 32 0.65 -17.28 -17.26
N THR A 33 -0.31 -16.60 -17.86
CA THR A 33 -0.83 -15.32 -17.37
C THR A 33 -2.19 -15.55 -16.74
N VAL A 34 -2.40 -15.00 -15.53
CA VAL A 34 -3.69 -14.96 -14.86
C VAL A 34 -4.17 -13.52 -14.80
N THR A 35 -5.35 -13.25 -15.37
CA THR A 35 -5.98 -11.93 -15.35
C THR A 35 -7.23 -11.97 -14.47
N PRO A 36 -7.20 -11.34 -13.28
CA PRO A 36 -8.39 -11.22 -12.42
C PRO A 36 -9.35 -10.16 -12.96
N LYS A 37 -10.66 -10.41 -12.83
CA LYS A 37 -11.69 -9.36 -12.87
C LYS A 37 -11.64 -8.54 -11.57
N GLU A 38 -12.19 -7.34 -11.58
CA GLU A 38 -12.44 -6.62 -10.32
C GLU A 38 -13.30 -7.49 -9.38
N ASN A 39 -12.88 -7.58 -8.11
CA ASN A 39 -13.73 -8.14 -7.06
C ASN A 39 -14.64 -7.03 -6.55
N THR A 40 -15.96 -7.16 -6.76
CA THR A 40 -16.94 -6.16 -6.33
C THR A 40 -17.57 -6.47 -4.97
N THR A 41 -17.16 -7.57 -4.34
CA THR A 41 -17.70 -8.04 -3.05
C THR A 41 -16.72 -7.78 -1.92
N GLU A 42 -17.20 -7.55 -0.71
CA GLU A 42 -16.34 -7.31 0.47
C GLU A 42 -15.48 -8.51 0.87
N GLN A 43 -15.82 -9.69 0.38
CA GLN A 43 -15.13 -10.92 0.73
C GLN A 43 -13.96 -11.19 -0.21
N ALA A 44 -12.85 -11.64 0.37
CA ALA A 44 -11.72 -12.13 -0.41
C ALA A 44 -12.15 -13.34 -1.24
N ILE A 45 -11.67 -13.40 -2.48
CA ILE A 45 -11.88 -14.54 -3.37
C ILE A 45 -10.59 -15.36 -3.39
N THR A 46 -10.66 -16.61 -2.99
CA THR A 46 -9.57 -17.58 -3.15
C THR A 46 -9.84 -18.48 -4.35
N ALA A 47 -8.80 -18.88 -5.07
CA ALA A 47 -8.88 -19.77 -6.22
C ALA A 47 -7.62 -20.64 -6.30
N THR A 48 -7.67 -21.69 -7.11
CA THR A 48 -6.54 -22.56 -7.42
C THR A 48 -6.26 -22.50 -8.91
N LEU A 49 -5.06 -22.07 -9.28
CA LEU A 49 -4.53 -22.25 -10.62
C LEU A 49 -3.92 -23.64 -10.74
N THR A 50 -4.41 -24.45 -11.68
CA THR A 50 -3.85 -25.74 -12.05
C THR A 50 -3.05 -25.59 -13.33
N ILE A 51 -1.77 -25.96 -13.29
CA ILE A 51 -0.86 -25.96 -14.44
C ILE A 51 -0.50 -27.42 -14.74
N LYS A 52 -0.67 -27.84 -15.99
CA LYS A 52 -0.33 -29.18 -16.47
C LYS A 52 0.76 -29.10 -17.52
N LEU A 53 1.73 -29.99 -17.39
CA LEU A 53 2.62 -30.31 -18.50
C LEU A 53 1.97 -31.44 -19.30
N MET A 54 1.70 -31.19 -20.56
CA MET A 54 0.96 -32.09 -21.44
C MET A 54 1.90 -32.71 -22.47
N LYS A 55 1.73 -34.01 -22.75
CA LYS A 55 2.40 -34.70 -23.85
C LYS A 55 1.40 -35.63 -24.54
N ALA A 56 1.23 -35.46 -25.85
CA ALA A 56 0.28 -36.23 -26.67
C ALA A 56 -1.16 -36.30 -26.09
N GLY A 57 -1.65 -35.19 -25.54
CA GLY A 57 -3.01 -35.09 -24.98
C GLY A 57 -3.17 -35.63 -23.56
N ALA A 58 -2.11 -36.13 -22.94
CA ALA A 58 -2.12 -36.60 -21.55
C ALA A 58 -1.28 -35.68 -20.64
N ALA A 59 -1.75 -35.45 -19.42
CA ALA A 59 -0.98 -34.76 -18.41
C ALA A 59 0.14 -35.68 -17.89
N VAL A 60 1.39 -35.25 -18.03
CA VAL A 60 2.56 -35.94 -17.49
C VAL A 60 3.06 -35.33 -16.19
N ASP A 61 2.69 -34.09 -15.89
CA ASP A 61 2.82 -33.47 -14.57
C ASP A 61 1.67 -32.49 -14.31
N THR A 62 1.36 -32.24 -13.04
CA THR A 62 0.36 -31.28 -12.60
C THR A 62 0.84 -30.56 -11.35
N LYS A 63 0.70 -29.24 -11.35
CA LYS A 63 1.02 -28.36 -10.22
C LYS A 63 -0.16 -27.43 -9.95
N THR A 64 -0.31 -27.07 -8.68
CA THR A 64 -1.35 -26.15 -8.24
C THR A 64 -0.74 -24.96 -7.52
N VAL A 65 -1.29 -23.78 -7.77
CA VAL A 65 -0.92 -22.53 -7.10
C VAL A 65 -2.17 -21.92 -6.50
N ALA A 66 -2.13 -21.61 -5.20
CA ALA A 66 -3.19 -20.86 -4.56
C ALA A 66 -3.14 -19.39 -5.01
N ILE A 67 -4.30 -18.84 -5.35
CA ILE A 67 -4.49 -17.45 -5.73
C ILE A 67 -5.49 -16.85 -4.76
N SER A 68 -5.22 -15.63 -4.32
CA SER A 68 -6.16 -14.84 -3.52
C SER A 68 -6.26 -13.44 -4.06
N GLN A 69 -7.48 -12.96 -4.25
CA GLN A 69 -7.79 -11.57 -4.51
C GLN A 69 -8.52 -11.00 -3.29
N ALA A 70 -8.07 -9.86 -2.79
CA ALA A 70 -8.73 -9.18 -1.69
C ALA A 70 -10.19 -8.82 -2.05
N GLY A 71 -11.03 -8.68 -1.02
CA GLY A 71 -12.35 -8.08 -1.15
C GLY A 71 -12.28 -6.71 -1.81
N LYS A 72 -13.35 -6.31 -2.48
CA LYS A 72 -13.69 -4.89 -2.60
C LYS A 72 -13.63 -4.32 -1.20
N SER A 73 -12.84 -3.29 -0.98
CA SER A 73 -13.05 -2.45 0.18
C SER A 73 -14.53 -2.04 0.15
N GLY A 74 -15.31 -2.44 1.16
CA GLY A 74 -16.70 -2.04 1.27
C GLY A 74 -16.77 -0.56 0.95
N SER A 75 -17.71 -0.15 0.10
CA SER A 75 -18.09 1.26 0.03
C SER A 75 -18.38 1.64 1.47
N GLY A 76 -17.43 2.33 2.10
CA GLY A 76 -17.27 2.32 3.54
C GLY A 76 -18.64 2.50 4.16
N GLY A 77 -19.07 1.54 4.98
CA GLY A 77 -20.07 1.87 5.98
C GLY A 77 -19.60 3.16 6.65
N ASP A 78 -20.52 3.96 7.13
CA ASP A 78 -20.24 5.18 7.90
C ASP A 78 -19.52 4.85 9.22
N GLY A 79 -18.39 4.15 9.15
CA GLY A 79 -17.41 3.99 10.18
C GLY A 79 -16.96 5.36 10.60
N GLN A 80 -16.62 5.47 11.87
CA GLN A 80 -16.19 6.73 12.43
C GLN A 80 -14.92 7.18 11.70
N GLN A 81 -14.82 8.48 11.45
CA GLN A 81 -13.66 9.06 10.81
C GLN A 81 -12.97 10.00 11.76
N ILE A 82 -11.64 9.94 11.76
CA ILE A 82 -10.80 11.03 12.22
C ILE A 82 -10.11 11.66 11.03
N THR A 83 -10.00 12.98 11.03
CA THR A 83 -9.38 13.71 9.93
C THR A 83 -8.34 14.70 10.42
N LEU A 84 -7.31 14.88 9.59
CA LEU A 84 -6.41 16.01 9.62
C LEU A 84 -6.60 16.77 8.31
N THR A 85 -7.21 17.95 8.40
CA THR A 85 -7.58 18.78 7.26
C THR A 85 -6.43 19.69 6.82
N LEU A 86 -6.60 20.39 5.70
CA LEU A 86 -5.62 21.39 5.26
C LEU A 86 -5.50 22.54 6.27
N ASP A 87 -6.61 22.96 6.89
CA ASP A 87 -6.60 24.02 7.91
C ASP A 87 -5.83 23.59 9.16
N ASP A 88 -6.01 22.34 9.59
CA ASP A 88 -5.21 21.74 10.68
C ASP A 88 -3.72 21.75 10.32
N ILE A 89 -3.37 21.35 9.09
CA ILE A 89 -2.00 21.34 8.58
C ILE A 89 -1.40 22.74 8.54
N ILE A 90 -2.18 23.75 8.14
CA ILE A 90 -1.76 25.15 8.19
C ILE A 90 -1.49 25.58 9.62
N ALA A 91 -2.35 25.21 10.57
CA ALA A 91 -2.19 25.52 11.99
C ALA A 91 -0.95 24.86 12.62
N ILE A 92 -0.56 23.67 12.14
CA ILE A 92 0.69 22.98 12.53
C ILE A 92 1.94 23.77 12.07
N GLY A 93 1.82 24.60 11.03
CA GLY A 93 2.94 25.28 10.39
C GLY A 93 3.23 24.80 8.97
N GLY A 94 2.25 24.19 8.29
CA GLY A 94 2.39 23.62 6.95
C GLY A 94 2.75 24.59 5.82
N LYS A 95 2.94 25.89 6.10
CA LYS A 95 3.21 26.95 5.10
C LYS A 95 4.70 27.17 4.79
N SER A 96 5.58 26.88 5.74
CA SER A 96 7.02 27.01 5.60
C SER A 96 7.71 26.51 6.87
N GLY A 97 8.72 25.65 6.75
CA GLY A 97 9.50 25.24 7.91
C GLY A 97 10.58 24.23 7.59
N ALA A 98 11.59 24.16 8.46
CA ALA A 98 12.49 23.02 8.48
C ALA A 98 11.75 21.79 9.04
N TYR A 99 12.31 20.59 8.80
CA TYR A 99 11.81 19.39 9.44
C TYR A 99 11.95 19.50 10.96
N ALA A 100 10.83 19.55 11.66
CA ALA A 100 10.77 19.69 13.11
C ALA A 100 9.70 18.75 13.68
N GLU A 101 9.83 18.44 14.96
CA GLU A 101 8.78 17.74 15.70
C GLU A 101 7.57 18.65 15.86
N PHE A 102 6.38 18.07 15.81
CA PHE A 102 5.14 18.78 16.06
C PHE A 102 4.21 17.94 16.94
N THR A 103 3.36 18.66 17.66
CA THR A 103 2.16 18.12 18.30
C THR A 103 1.01 19.05 17.97
N TYR A 104 -0.16 18.49 17.74
CA TYR A 104 -1.35 19.24 17.37
C TYR A 104 -2.58 18.50 17.83
N THR A 105 -3.55 19.21 18.40
CA THR A 105 -4.79 18.59 18.86
C THR A 105 -5.94 19.26 18.14
N ASN A 106 -6.74 18.47 17.42
CA ASN A 106 -8.03 18.89 16.92
C ASN A 106 -9.15 18.14 17.65
N THR A 107 -10.38 18.25 17.14
CA THR A 107 -11.56 17.61 17.71
C THR A 107 -11.48 16.08 17.78
N PHE A 108 -10.58 15.46 17.02
CA PHE A 108 -10.40 14.01 16.97
C PHE A 108 -9.26 13.49 17.87
N GLY A 109 -8.50 14.38 18.51
CA GLY A 109 -7.42 14.04 19.43
C GLY A 109 -6.04 14.54 18.99
N GLY A 110 -5.01 13.95 19.61
CA GLY A 110 -3.62 14.37 19.45
C GLY A 110 -2.94 13.74 18.24
N TRP A 111 -2.58 14.59 17.27
CA TRP A 111 -1.67 14.31 16.16
C TRP A 111 -0.26 14.70 16.55
N SER A 112 0.72 13.94 16.09
CA SER A 112 2.13 14.27 16.33
C SER A 112 3.01 13.76 15.20
N GLY A 113 4.28 14.15 15.21
CA GLY A 113 5.24 13.59 14.29
C GLY A 113 6.43 14.50 14.08
N LYS A 114 7.09 14.29 12.95
CA LYS A 114 8.18 15.12 12.47
C LYS A 114 7.98 15.41 11.00
N ALA A 115 7.78 16.67 10.64
CA ALA A 115 7.52 17.08 9.27
C ALA A 115 8.06 18.50 9.01
N ALA A 116 8.11 18.88 7.74
CA ALA A 116 8.36 20.26 7.32
C ALA A 116 7.09 20.86 6.73
N GLY A 117 6.93 22.19 6.83
CA GLY A 117 5.95 22.89 6.01
C GLY A 117 6.36 22.89 4.54
N GLY A 118 5.42 23.06 3.61
CA GLY A 118 5.75 23.13 2.20
C GLY A 118 6.61 24.34 1.84
N SER A 119 7.45 24.18 0.82
CA SER A 119 8.30 25.27 0.32
C SER A 119 7.47 26.31 -0.46
N SER A 120 7.95 27.55 -0.50
CA SER A 120 7.37 28.62 -1.32
C SER A 120 5.89 28.92 -1.03
N GLY A 121 5.49 28.83 0.24
CA GLY A 121 4.12 29.13 0.69
C GLY A 121 3.10 28.03 0.37
N LYS A 122 3.56 26.85 -0.06
CA LYS A 122 2.68 25.71 -0.30
C LYS A 122 2.26 25.10 1.02
N GLU A 123 0.95 25.09 1.26
CA GLU A 123 0.35 24.47 2.44
C GLU A 123 0.39 22.95 2.31
N CYS A 124 1.25 22.30 3.11
CA CYS A 124 1.31 20.85 3.31
C CYS A 124 2.17 20.48 4.52
N LEU A 125 2.03 19.24 5.00
CA LEU A 125 3.08 18.59 5.80
C LEU A 125 3.92 17.71 4.87
N GLN A 126 5.19 18.02 4.74
CA GLN A 126 6.14 17.22 3.98
C GLN A 126 6.84 16.21 4.87
N ILE A 127 6.73 14.94 4.51
CA ILE A 127 7.54 13.83 5.03
C ILE A 127 8.40 13.26 3.89
N ASN A 128 9.61 12.77 4.17
CA ASN A 128 10.52 12.26 3.14
C ASN A 128 11.48 11.17 3.64
N VAL A 129 11.73 10.16 2.80
CA VAL A 129 12.84 9.20 3.02
C VAL A 129 14.12 9.83 2.51
N LYS A 130 14.88 10.47 3.40
CA LYS A 130 16.23 11.00 3.11
C LYS A 130 17.15 10.88 4.33
N VAL A 131 18.46 10.91 4.06
CA VAL A 131 19.52 10.86 5.09
C VAL A 131 19.74 12.18 5.82
N ASN A 132 19.10 13.27 5.40
CA ASN A 132 19.34 14.62 5.92
C ASN A 132 18.37 14.97 7.06
N SER A 133 18.02 16.25 7.21
CA SER A 133 17.08 16.73 8.24
C SER A 133 15.71 16.03 8.21
N ALA A 134 15.30 15.51 7.05
CA ALA A 134 14.05 14.78 6.89
C ALA A 134 14.07 13.34 7.45
N PHE A 135 15.24 12.81 7.81
CA PHE A 135 15.35 11.45 8.33
C PHE A 135 14.38 11.21 9.49
N GLY A 136 13.63 10.12 9.43
CA GLY A 136 12.64 9.77 10.44
C GLY A 136 11.45 10.72 10.49
N SER A 137 11.11 11.41 9.39
CA SER A 137 9.88 12.21 9.31
C SER A 137 8.65 11.31 9.18
N PHE A 138 7.59 11.62 9.92
CA PHE A 138 6.35 10.84 9.98
C PHE A 138 5.18 11.70 10.47
N VAL A 139 3.97 11.17 10.34
CA VAL A 139 2.76 11.67 11.01
C VAL A 139 2.12 10.52 11.77
N GLN A 140 1.92 10.67 13.07
CA GLN A 140 1.20 9.73 13.91
C GLN A 140 -0.22 10.22 14.14
N ILE A 141 -1.18 9.30 13.99
CA ILE A 141 -2.59 9.58 14.16
C ILE A 141 -2.98 9.53 15.66
N PRO A 142 -4.07 10.19 16.07
CA PRO A 142 -4.73 9.91 17.34
C PRO A 142 -5.09 8.44 17.49
N ALA A 143 -5.08 7.93 18.72
CA ALA A 143 -5.66 6.62 19.01
C ALA A 143 -7.19 6.69 18.84
N VAL A 144 -7.76 5.68 18.20
CA VAL A 144 -9.21 5.54 18.03
C VAL A 144 -9.77 4.50 19.01
N ASP A 145 -11.02 4.70 19.41
CA ASP A 145 -11.79 3.74 20.19
C ASP A 145 -12.48 2.76 19.24
N GLY A 146 -11.68 1.88 18.62
CA GLY A 146 -12.16 0.93 17.62
C GLY A 146 -11.03 0.35 16.76
N THR A 147 -11.41 -0.44 15.77
CA THR A 147 -10.51 -1.08 14.81
C THR A 147 -10.44 -0.27 13.52
N ILE A 148 -9.22 0.12 13.15
CA ILE A 148 -8.94 0.85 11.91
C ILE A 148 -9.15 -0.06 10.69
N GLU A 149 -9.85 0.46 9.69
CA GLU A 149 -10.24 -0.27 8.48
C GLU A 149 -9.54 0.26 7.23
N LYS A 150 -9.35 1.58 7.18
CA LYS A 150 -8.85 2.29 5.99
C LYS A 150 -8.15 3.58 6.38
N ILE A 151 -7.11 3.92 5.61
CA ILE A 151 -6.51 5.25 5.60
C ILE A 151 -6.47 5.82 4.18
N GLU A 152 -6.75 7.10 4.08
CA GLU A 152 -6.61 7.93 2.90
C GLU A 152 -5.68 9.10 3.20
N VAL A 153 -4.62 9.24 2.41
CA VAL A 153 -3.68 10.37 2.52
C VAL A 153 -3.64 11.12 1.22
N THR A 154 -4.23 12.31 1.21
CA THR A 154 -4.22 13.19 0.04
C THR A 154 -2.96 14.03 0.05
N ILE A 155 -2.33 14.11 -1.11
CA ILE A 155 -1.11 14.86 -1.35
C ILE A 155 -1.32 15.84 -2.48
N ARG A 156 -0.60 16.96 -2.41
CA ARG A 156 -0.46 17.87 -3.53
C ARG A 156 0.79 17.54 -4.33
N GLU A 157 0.77 17.90 -5.61
CA GLU A 157 1.93 17.81 -6.51
C GLU A 157 2.58 16.42 -6.47
N PRO A 158 1.80 15.37 -6.76
CA PRO A 158 2.33 14.02 -6.77
C PRO A 158 3.45 13.90 -7.80
N TYR A 159 4.49 13.16 -7.41
CA TYR A 159 5.58 12.77 -8.29
C TYR A 159 5.56 11.26 -8.43
N LYS A 160 6.01 10.74 -9.57
CA LYS A 160 6.22 9.30 -9.75
C LYS A 160 7.14 8.71 -8.67
N GLY A 161 6.93 7.43 -8.33
CA GLY A 161 7.70 6.70 -7.32
C GLY A 161 7.54 7.29 -5.93
N ARG A 162 6.30 7.53 -5.50
CA ARG A 162 5.94 7.89 -4.13
C ARG A 162 4.98 6.86 -3.59
N ALA A 163 5.16 6.52 -2.32
CA ALA A 163 4.27 5.66 -1.56
C ALA A 163 4.41 6.01 -0.08
N ILE A 164 3.40 5.61 0.69
CA ILE A 164 3.38 5.68 2.14
C ILE A 164 3.23 4.28 2.72
N GLY A 165 3.67 4.11 3.95
CA GLY A 165 3.43 2.90 4.74
C GLY A 165 2.92 3.27 6.13
N ILE A 166 2.18 2.34 6.73
CA ILE A 166 1.76 2.42 8.13
C ILE A 166 2.65 1.54 8.99
N PHE A 167 3.02 2.06 10.15
CA PHE A 167 3.99 1.46 11.07
C PHE A 167 3.48 1.53 12.51
N PRO A 168 3.96 0.65 13.40
CA PRO A 168 3.64 0.73 14.82
C PRO A 168 3.98 2.11 15.41
N VAL A 169 3.24 2.50 16.45
CA VAL A 169 3.55 3.69 17.25
C VAL A 169 4.98 3.58 17.80
N GLY A 170 5.74 4.67 17.72
CA GLY A 170 7.14 4.71 18.15
C GLY A 170 8.12 3.99 17.23
N TYR A 171 7.70 3.55 16.03
CA TYR A 171 8.61 2.94 15.05
C TYR A 171 9.76 3.89 14.68
N THR A 172 10.96 3.32 14.61
CA THR A 172 12.17 3.97 14.11
C THR A 172 12.90 3.00 13.19
N TYR A 173 13.62 3.54 12.20
CA TYR A 173 14.46 2.75 11.31
C TYR A 173 15.91 3.24 11.34
N THR A 174 16.84 2.46 10.78
CA THR A 174 18.27 2.77 10.86
C THR A 174 18.65 3.83 9.83
N LYS A 175 19.44 4.82 10.24
CA LYS A 175 20.02 5.79 9.32
C LYS A 175 21.16 5.13 8.52
N ASP A 176 20.93 4.92 7.24
CA ASP A 176 21.91 4.31 6.31
C ASP A 176 21.74 4.93 4.91
N THR A 177 22.24 4.29 3.86
CA THR A 177 22.01 4.69 2.47
C THR A 177 20.52 4.73 2.15
N LEU A 178 20.15 5.55 1.15
CA LEU A 178 18.76 5.70 0.75
C LEU A 178 18.10 4.36 0.41
N ASP A 179 18.81 3.49 -0.31
CA ASP A 179 18.26 2.20 -0.76
C ASP A 179 18.01 1.25 0.41
N LYS A 180 18.95 1.17 1.37
CA LYS A 180 18.77 0.33 2.56
C LYS A 180 17.65 0.83 3.47
N MET A 181 17.50 2.16 3.60
CA MET A 181 16.38 2.72 4.36
C MET A 181 15.04 2.39 3.71
N LYS A 182 14.94 2.47 2.38
CA LYS A 182 13.74 2.08 1.63
C LYS A 182 13.45 0.58 1.77
N GLU A 183 14.48 -0.25 1.68
CA GLU A 183 14.37 -1.70 1.87
C GLU A 183 13.83 -2.03 3.27
N GLN A 184 14.40 -1.39 4.31
CA GLN A 184 13.92 -1.58 5.67
C GLN A 184 12.46 -1.12 5.82
N LEU A 185 12.12 0.07 5.33
CA LEU A 185 10.74 0.58 5.38
C LEU A 185 9.76 -0.33 4.62
N ALA A 186 10.16 -0.88 3.48
CA ALA A 186 9.33 -1.81 2.71
C ALA A 186 9.09 -3.13 3.46
N LYS A 187 10.09 -3.59 4.21
CA LYS A 187 10.03 -4.83 4.99
C LYS A 187 9.23 -4.68 6.28
N ASP A 188 9.40 -3.57 6.98
CA ASP A 188 8.91 -3.37 8.35
C ASP A 188 7.48 -2.79 8.40
N ALA A 189 6.96 -2.30 7.27
CA ALA A 189 5.60 -1.74 7.20
C ALA A 189 4.52 -2.78 7.52
N ILE A 190 3.50 -2.37 8.26
CA ILE A 190 2.29 -3.20 8.47
C ILE A 190 1.52 -3.35 7.16
N ALA A 191 1.45 -2.27 6.40
CA ALA A 191 0.90 -2.18 5.04
C ALA A 191 1.49 -0.97 4.31
N ILE A 192 1.52 -1.02 2.98
CA ILE A 192 2.07 0.01 2.10
C ILE A 192 1.03 0.33 1.02
N SER A 193 0.90 1.60 0.66
CA SER A 193 0.05 2.03 -0.46
C SER A 193 0.62 1.56 -1.79
N ASN A 194 -0.23 1.53 -2.82
CA ASN A 194 0.29 1.52 -4.18
C ASN A 194 1.19 2.74 -4.42
N GLU A 195 2.19 2.57 -5.27
CA GLU A 195 2.98 3.70 -5.75
C GLU A 195 2.13 4.62 -6.61
N THR A 196 2.42 5.92 -6.56
CA THR A 196 1.91 6.88 -7.56
C THR A 196 2.21 6.36 -8.97
N PRO A 197 1.24 6.38 -9.89
CA PRO A 197 1.43 5.96 -11.27
C PRO A 197 2.59 6.68 -11.97
N SER A 198 3.17 6.04 -12.99
CA SER A 198 4.27 6.60 -13.78
C SER A 198 3.87 7.86 -14.56
N ASP A 199 2.58 7.98 -14.88
CA ASP A 199 1.92 9.07 -15.60
C ASP A 199 1.11 10.02 -14.69
N VAL A 200 1.37 10.00 -13.38
CA VAL A 200 0.62 10.82 -12.42
C VAL A 200 0.69 12.31 -12.76
N ASN A 201 -0.48 12.97 -12.79
CA ASN A 201 -0.59 14.40 -13.04
C ASN A 201 -0.14 15.20 -11.80
N ASN A 202 1.00 15.87 -11.89
CA ASN A 202 1.54 16.65 -10.79
C ASN A 202 0.84 17.99 -10.54
N ASN A 203 -0.21 18.32 -11.30
CA ASN A 203 -1.04 19.50 -11.07
C ASN A 203 -2.32 19.20 -10.28
N GLU A 204 -2.63 17.92 -10.09
CA GLU A 204 -3.84 17.47 -9.37
C GLU A 204 -3.46 16.77 -8.07
N PRO A 205 -4.30 16.88 -7.01
CA PRO A 205 -4.10 16.08 -5.82
C PRO A 205 -4.16 14.59 -6.11
N PHE A 206 -3.39 13.80 -5.38
CA PHE A 206 -3.43 12.34 -5.42
C PHE A 206 -3.70 11.79 -4.03
N THR A 207 -4.53 10.77 -3.92
CA THR A 207 -4.84 10.13 -2.64
C THR A 207 -4.26 8.72 -2.61
N PHE A 208 -3.34 8.49 -1.69
CA PHE A 208 -2.97 7.13 -1.31
C PHE A 208 -4.10 6.50 -0.52
N VAL A 209 -4.45 5.26 -0.86
CA VAL A 209 -5.41 4.46 -0.12
C VAL A 209 -4.70 3.20 0.39
N ILE A 210 -4.83 2.92 1.67
CA ILE A 210 -4.52 1.62 2.26
C ILE A 210 -5.79 1.17 2.97
N ASP A 211 -6.38 0.09 2.51
CA ASP A 211 -7.64 -0.46 3.01
C ASP A 211 -7.42 -1.87 3.60
N ASN A 212 -8.52 -2.54 3.93
CA ASN A 212 -8.51 -3.90 4.47
C ASN A 212 -7.65 -4.04 5.74
N LEU A 213 -7.60 -2.97 6.55
CA LEU A 213 -6.80 -2.91 7.78
C LEU A 213 -7.48 -3.57 8.97
N SER A 214 -8.77 -3.92 8.89
CA SER A 214 -9.53 -4.44 10.04
C SER A 214 -8.89 -5.68 10.66
N ALA A 215 -8.35 -6.58 9.83
CA ALA A 215 -7.66 -7.78 10.30
C ALA A 215 -6.32 -7.51 11.03
N LYS A 216 -5.80 -6.27 10.96
CA LYS A 216 -4.59 -5.85 11.66
C LYS A 216 -4.86 -5.40 13.10
N ASN A 217 -6.13 -5.24 13.50
CA ASN A 217 -6.54 -4.84 14.85
C ASN A 217 -5.80 -3.59 15.37
N LEU A 218 -5.60 -2.61 14.48
CA LEU A 218 -4.90 -1.37 14.82
C LEU A 218 -5.86 -0.37 15.45
N THR A 219 -5.44 0.26 16.53
CA THR A 219 -6.13 1.39 17.17
C THR A 219 -5.35 2.70 17.00
N GLN A 220 -4.08 2.63 16.58
CA GLN A 220 -3.21 3.76 16.31
C GLN A 220 -2.03 3.30 15.42
N PHE A 221 -1.47 4.20 14.62
CA PHE A 221 -0.26 3.94 13.83
C PHE A 221 0.47 5.24 13.45
N SER A 222 1.66 5.08 12.87
CA SER A 222 2.44 6.15 12.26
C SER A 222 2.55 5.97 10.75
N ILE A 223 2.43 7.08 10.01
CA ILE A 223 2.55 7.16 8.56
C ILE A 223 3.97 7.61 8.23
N PHE A 224 4.71 6.78 7.53
CA PHE A 224 6.03 7.13 6.99
C PHE A 224 5.98 7.14 5.46
N PRO A 225 6.79 7.98 4.80
CA PRO A 225 7.07 7.79 3.39
C PRO A 225 7.91 6.53 3.22
N THR A 226 7.72 5.75 2.16
CA THR A 226 8.52 4.55 1.89
C THR A 226 9.49 4.72 0.72
N LEU A 227 9.26 5.73 -0.14
CA LEU A 227 10.06 5.95 -1.36
C LEU A 227 10.65 7.35 -1.48
N GLY A 228 9.86 8.40 -1.29
CA GLY A 228 10.31 9.78 -1.54
C GLY A 228 9.47 10.81 -0.80
N ALA A 229 9.62 12.09 -1.18
CA ALA A 229 8.90 13.19 -0.55
C ALA A 229 7.40 13.11 -0.81
N VAL A 230 6.61 13.18 0.24
CA VAL A 230 5.14 13.17 0.24
C VAL A 230 4.68 14.48 0.88
N SER A 231 3.93 15.29 0.13
CA SER A 231 3.42 16.60 0.55
C SER A 231 1.94 16.50 0.92
N ILE A 232 1.67 16.12 2.17
CA ILE A 232 0.34 15.79 2.69
C ILE A 232 -0.51 17.05 2.84
N THR A 233 -1.73 17.01 2.35
CA THR A 233 -2.74 18.07 2.49
C THR A 233 -4.00 17.62 3.20
N ALA A 234 -4.22 16.31 3.34
CA ALA A 234 -5.25 15.75 4.22
C ALA A 234 -4.92 14.31 4.61
N ILE A 235 -5.39 13.90 5.78
CA ILE A 235 -5.43 12.49 6.22
C ILE A 235 -6.83 12.19 6.70
N THR A 236 -7.40 11.09 6.24
CA THR A 236 -8.66 10.53 6.76
C THR A 236 -8.41 9.09 7.16
N VAL A 237 -8.83 8.73 8.38
CA VAL A 237 -8.77 7.35 8.87
C VAL A 237 -10.17 6.90 9.24
N THR A 238 -10.61 5.79 8.66
CA THR A 238 -11.90 5.15 8.94
C THR A 238 -11.69 4.00 9.91
N TYR A 239 -12.54 3.92 10.94
CA TYR A 239 -12.53 2.87 11.95
C TYR A 239 -13.95 2.48 12.38
N SER A 240 -14.10 1.27 12.89
CA SER A 240 -15.35 0.73 13.45
C SER A 240 -15.17 0.32 14.90
N LYS A 241 -16.26 0.33 15.67
CA LYS A 241 -16.29 -0.14 17.05
C LYS A 241 -16.59 -1.62 17.14
#